data_AF-A0A958K2L8-F1
#
_entry.id   AF-A0A958K2L8-F1
#
_cell.length_a   1.000
_cell.length_b   1.000
_cell.length_c   1.000
_cell.angle_alpha   90.00
_cell.angle_beta   90.00
_cell.angle_gamma   90.00
#
_symmetry.space_group_name_H-M   'P 1'
#
loop_
_entity.id
_entity.type
_entity.pdbx_description
1 polymer ?
#
loop_
_entity_poly.entity_id
_entity_poly.type
_entity_poly.pdbx_seq_one_letter_code
_entity_poly.pdbx_strand_id
1 'polypeptide(L)'
;ADETYGGIAIITKYMSGLCSSSNCGGVAYRDAIPSSSYYRHFAFVFANNLANNARYMGEAISHELGHNLGLSHDGKDSSSYYYGHGSGETAWAPIMGAGYFKNLVQWSKGEYSNASNTQDDITLISAILGGRDDDHGDARGDATLLNDEEVVLEGIVETSGDQDVFEFFAEPDPVVFSVAPALFGPSVDLQVTLLDEAGQVLAESNPPDLLAAQIDFEIPAKGAYYLVVQGTGKGDPLADGYSEYGSIGSYSIQGSFSRASFAPEAAIAVSQQQINQFRFSAADSNDVDGSILQYQWNFGDGNIVTGEEVEHSYSNPGKYVVQLEVIDEDQLSATATRTIEVNAAPVAIAITDVLSGTGPLKVQFDASSSVDTDGIIVSYQWDFDGKSITGVFAQHTFKGLGTYPVSLTVTDDKGASTVSTLSIVVHESEQVPGNESDPGKGEDANRAPIVTFKADALTTTVPRIVSFNGAKSMDLDGQLVAFDWDFGDGQRGEGALIEHTFMAEGTYSVVLTVTDDKGAKGNATSTITIEDIKTCDAASIKAAKNKFRKSYQKSCRKRFQLKSAARVRTCSINWKKMYKRKYGSSDCGAS
;
A
#
# COMPACT_ATOMS: atom_id res chain seq x y z
N ALA A 1 22.00 -21.47 40.54
CA ALA A 1 20.86 -20.87 41.25
C ALA A 1 19.94 -20.34 40.18
N ASP A 2 18.64 -20.53 40.34
CA ASP A 2 17.65 -19.91 39.50
C ASP A 2 17.58 -18.42 39.86
N GLU A 3 17.95 -17.56 38.90
CA GLU A 3 17.98 -16.11 39.09
C GLU A 3 16.59 -15.47 38.97
N THR A 4 15.62 -16.20 38.41
CA THR A 4 14.26 -15.73 38.14
C THR A 4 13.34 -16.04 39.32
N TYR A 5 13.33 -17.30 39.79
CA TYR A 5 12.39 -17.77 40.80
C TYR A 5 13.02 -18.07 42.16
N GLY A 6 14.34 -17.95 42.28
CA GLY A 6 15.06 -18.01 43.56
C GLY A 6 15.36 -19.41 44.08
N GLY A 7 15.04 -20.47 43.32
CA GLY A 7 15.42 -21.85 43.66
C GLY A 7 16.93 -22.05 43.66
N ILE A 8 17.49 -22.64 44.74
CA ILE A 8 18.93 -22.87 44.86
C ILE A 8 19.22 -24.35 45.08
N ALA A 9 19.71 -25.02 44.03
CA ALA A 9 20.29 -26.34 44.16
C ALA A 9 21.76 -26.29 44.63
N ILE A 10 22.08 -27.01 45.71
CA ILE A 10 23.43 -27.17 46.25
C ILE A 10 23.87 -28.62 46.05
N ILE A 11 24.80 -28.81 45.12
CA ILE A 11 25.47 -30.10 44.91
C ILE A 11 26.61 -30.25 45.91
N THR A 12 26.56 -31.28 46.74
CA THR A 12 27.52 -31.50 47.83
C THR A 12 27.72 -32.98 48.13
N LYS A 13 28.66 -33.31 49.03
CA LYS A 13 28.76 -34.67 49.57
C LYS A 13 27.66 -34.91 50.60
N TYR A 14 27.27 -36.16 50.77
CA TYR A 14 26.30 -36.59 51.78
C TYR A 14 26.64 -36.02 53.16
N MET A 15 25.63 -35.41 53.78
CA MET A 15 25.70 -34.86 55.12
C MET A 15 24.64 -35.52 55.99
N SER A 16 25.10 -36.37 56.92
CA SER A 16 24.20 -37.10 57.85
C SER A 16 23.36 -36.20 58.76
N GLY A 17 23.74 -34.93 58.90
CA GLY A 17 22.96 -33.92 59.63
C GLY A 17 21.78 -33.33 58.86
N LEU A 18 21.74 -33.50 57.52
CA LEU A 18 20.66 -32.98 56.67
C LEU A 18 19.71 -34.08 56.21
N CYS A 19 20.21 -35.30 56.01
CA CYS A 19 19.37 -36.44 55.70
C CYS A 19 19.78 -37.64 56.55
N SER A 20 18.79 -38.27 57.19
CA SER A 20 19.02 -39.37 58.14
C SER A 20 19.29 -40.72 57.46
N SER A 21 18.92 -40.86 56.18
CA SER A 21 19.17 -42.05 55.38
C SER A 21 20.53 -41.95 54.68
N SER A 22 21.39 -42.95 54.85
CA SER A 22 22.69 -43.02 54.16
C SER A 22 22.58 -43.09 52.63
N ASN A 23 21.40 -43.43 52.11
CA ASN A 23 21.15 -43.60 50.67
C ASN A 23 20.36 -42.43 50.07
N CYS A 24 20.22 -41.34 50.82
CA CYS A 24 19.50 -40.15 50.40
C CYS A 24 20.16 -39.48 49.19
N GLY A 25 19.40 -39.28 48.11
CA GLY A 25 19.85 -38.60 46.90
C GLY A 25 19.87 -37.08 47.07
N GLY A 26 18.88 -36.54 47.79
CA GLY A 26 18.77 -35.12 48.11
C GLY A 26 17.79 -34.86 49.25
N VAL A 27 17.68 -33.59 49.65
CA VAL A 27 16.67 -33.13 50.61
C VAL A 27 16.34 -31.65 50.37
N ALA A 28 15.05 -31.34 50.40
CA ALA A 28 14.53 -29.99 50.32
C ALA A 28 13.39 -29.75 51.32
N TYR A 29 13.14 -28.48 51.63
CA TYR A 29 11.91 -28.09 52.33
C TYR A 29 10.74 -28.09 51.37
N ARG A 30 9.61 -28.65 51.79
CA ARG A 30 8.37 -28.51 51.03
C ARG A 30 7.78 -27.10 51.20
N ASP A 31 7.11 -26.60 50.16
CA ASP A 31 6.38 -25.32 50.17
C ASP A 31 7.29 -24.12 50.46
N ALA A 32 8.57 -24.20 50.04
CA ALA A 32 9.57 -23.18 50.30
C ALA A 32 9.35 -21.93 49.43
N ILE A 33 8.92 -22.12 48.18
CA ILE A 33 8.56 -21.09 47.21
C ILE A 33 7.02 -21.15 47.06
N PRO A 34 6.31 -20.00 47.13
CA PRO A 34 6.79 -18.61 47.10
C PRO A 34 7.03 -18.00 48.49
N SER A 35 7.27 -18.80 49.54
CA SER A 35 7.42 -18.26 50.89
C SER A 35 8.59 -17.26 50.97
N SER A 36 8.40 -16.17 51.74
CA SER A 36 9.44 -15.14 51.94
C SER A 36 10.64 -15.61 52.78
N SER A 37 10.61 -16.84 53.29
CA SER A 37 11.71 -17.43 54.05
C SER A 37 12.78 -18.02 53.13
N TYR A 38 13.56 -17.14 52.50
CA TYR A 38 14.58 -17.50 51.48
C TYR A 38 15.60 -18.56 51.94
N TYR A 39 15.86 -18.68 53.25
CA TYR A 39 16.74 -19.73 53.79
C TYR A 39 16.19 -21.16 53.62
N ARG A 40 14.94 -21.32 53.20
CA ARG A 40 14.30 -22.62 52.91
C ARG A 40 14.33 -22.99 51.44
N HIS A 41 14.73 -22.09 50.55
CA HIS A 41 14.74 -22.28 49.08
C HIS A 41 15.91 -23.17 48.60
N PHE A 42 16.64 -23.79 49.53
CA PHE A 42 17.74 -24.69 49.21
C PHE A 42 17.22 -26.11 48.99
N ALA A 43 17.62 -26.68 47.86
CA ALA A 43 17.57 -28.11 47.55
C ALA A 43 18.99 -28.67 47.64
N PHE A 44 19.25 -29.56 48.61
CA PHE A 44 20.56 -30.19 48.76
C PHE A 44 20.58 -31.49 47.96
N VAL A 45 21.59 -31.69 47.13
CA VAL A 45 21.77 -32.91 46.31
C VAL A 45 23.12 -33.54 46.62
N PHE A 46 23.11 -34.83 46.96
CA PHE A 46 24.26 -35.56 47.49
C PHE A 46 24.95 -36.40 46.40
N ALA A 47 25.89 -35.77 45.69
CA ALA A 47 26.55 -36.32 44.51
C ALA A 47 27.13 -37.74 44.69
N ASN A 48 27.77 -38.01 45.83
CA ASN A 48 28.39 -39.31 46.10
C ASN A 48 27.38 -40.44 46.35
N ASN A 49 26.14 -40.11 46.72
CA ASN A 49 25.05 -41.08 46.83
C ASN A 49 24.36 -41.32 45.47
N LEU A 50 24.56 -40.40 44.52
CA LEU A 50 24.09 -40.47 43.13
C LEU A 50 25.19 -40.89 42.17
N ALA A 51 26.17 -41.66 42.65
CA ALA A 51 27.31 -42.18 41.88
C ALA A 51 28.16 -41.11 41.16
N ASN A 52 28.05 -39.83 41.54
CA ASN A 52 28.59 -38.67 40.82
C ASN A 52 28.16 -38.65 39.33
N ASN A 53 26.98 -39.20 39.03
CA ASN A 53 26.44 -39.23 37.68
C ASN A 53 25.66 -37.94 37.40
N ALA A 54 26.01 -37.23 36.32
CA ALA A 54 25.41 -35.94 35.98
C ALA A 54 23.89 -36.01 35.78
N ARG A 55 23.41 -37.06 35.07
CA ARG A 55 21.97 -37.30 34.88
C ARG A 55 21.29 -37.50 36.24
N TYR A 56 21.84 -38.37 37.08
CA TYR A 56 21.23 -38.66 38.39
C TYR A 56 21.17 -37.41 39.27
N MET A 57 22.21 -36.57 39.23
CA MET A 57 22.19 -35.29 39.94
C MET A 57 21.17 -34.32 39.34
N GLY A 58 21.04 -34.23 38.02
CA GLY A 58 20.07 -33.36 37.35
C GLY A 58 18.62 -33.67 37.74
N GLU A 59 18.22 -34.93 37.64
CA GLU A 59 16.89 -35.39 38.06
C GLU A 59 16.65 -35.12 39.55
N ALA A 60 17.69 -35.21 40.38
CA ALA A 60 17.56 -35.02 41.83
C ALA A 60 17.38 -33.56 42.14
N ILE A 61 18.07 -32.69 41.42
CA ILE A 61 17.86 -31.26 41.50
C ILE A 61 16.40 -30.94 41.17
N SER A 62 15.88 -31.45 40.05
CA SER A 62 14.48 -31.22 39.65
C SER A 62 13.48 -31.77 40.69
N HIS A 63 13.71 -32.97 41.21
CA HIS A 63 12.89 -33.59 42.26
C HIS A 63 12.85 -32.75 43.55
N GLU A 64 14.01 -32.36 44.05
CA GLU A 64 14.12 -31.59 45.30
C GLU A 64 13.59 -30.16 45.13
N LEU A 65 13.76 -29.55 43.96
CA LEU A 65 13.10 -28.27 43.64
C LEU A 65 11.58 -28.44 43.51
N GLY A 66 11.09 -29.59 43.03
CA GLY A 66 9.67 -29.95 43.07
C GLY A 66 9.10 -29.89 44.48
N HIS A 67 9.83 -30.36 45.49
CA HIS A 67 9.42 -30.16 46.89
C HIS A 67 9.35 -28.68 47.27
N ASN A 68 10.33 -27.86 46.90
CA ASN A 68 10.26 -26.41 47.16
C ASN A 68 8.99 -25.78 46.58
N LEU A 69 8.43 -26.33 45.51
CA LEU A 69 7.19 -25.92 44.84
C LEU A 69 5.93 -26.63 45.35
N GLY A 70 6.03 -27.43 46.42
CA GLY A 70 4.87 -28.05 47.08
C GLY A 70 4.53 -29.48 46.64
N LEU A 71 5.35 -30.07 45.75
CA LEU A 71 5.11 -31.44 45.28
C LEU A 71 5.50 -32.47 46.34
N SER A 72 4.73 -33.55 46.40
CA SER A 72 4.96 -34.72 47.23
C SER A 72 5.49 -35.87 46.38
N HIS A 73 6.02 -36.92 47.00
CA HIS A 73 6.55 -38.04 46.24
C HIS A 73 5.45 -38.80 45.48
N ASP A 74 5.79 -39.18 44.26
CA ASP A 74 5.02 -40.09 43.43
C ASP A 74 5.41 -41.53 43.73
N GLY A 75 4.58 -42.16 44.56
CA GLY A 75 4.74 -43.51 45.06
C GLY A 75 3.62 -44.47 44.64
N LYS A 76 3.65 -45.66 45.23
CA LYS A 76 2.52 -46.62 45.24
C LYS A 76 2.13 -46.93 46.69
N ASP A 77 0.99 -47.57 46.91
CA ASP A 77 0.45 -47.91 48.25
C ASP A 77 1.47 -48.46 49.26
N SER A 78 2.50 -49.17 48.80
CA SER A 78 3.54 -49.78 49.64
C SER A 78 4.94 -49.15 49.53
N SER A 79 5.11 -48.07 48.76
CA SER A 79 6.42 -47.44 48.52
C SER A 79 6.28 -45.94 48.29
N SER A 80 7.07 -45.14 49.02
CA SER A 80 7.10 -43.68 48.85
C SER A 80 7.55 -43.25 47.45
N TYR A 81 8.28 -44.09 46.72
CA TYR A 81 8.77 -43.79 45.37
C TYR A 81 8.33 -44.87 44.39
N TYR A 82 7.79 -44.45 43.25
CA TYR A 82 7.53 -45.31 42.12
C TYR A 82 8.74 -45.30 41.17
N TYR A 83 9.23 -46.50 40.83
CA TYR A 83 10.36 -46.71 39.92
C TYR A 83 9.99 -46.62 38.44
N GLY A 84 8.72 -46.31 38.13
CA GLY A 84 8.23 -46.32 36.77
C GLY A 84 8.08 -47.73 36.20
N HIS A 85 8.00 -47.81 34.88
CA HIS A 85 7.82 -49.06 34.12
C HIS A 85 8.48 -48.93 32.74
N GLY A 86 8.16 -49.85 31.82
CA GLY A 86 8.73 -49.86 30.48
C GLY A 86 10.22 -50.19 30.42
N SER A 87 10.75 -50.23 29.20
CA SER A 87 12.14 -50.55 28.88
C SER A 87 12.60 -49.80 27.63
N GLY A 88 13.92 -49.66 27.46
CA GLY A 88 14.48 -48.94 26.31
C GLY A 88 14.36 -47.43 26.45
N GLU A 89 14.24 -46.73 25.33
CA GLU A 89 14.21 -45.27 25.26
C GLU A 89 12.92 -44.67 25.85
N THR A 90 11.81 -45.39 25.70
CA THR A 90 10.48 -45.04 26.23
C THR A 90 10.25 -45.58 27.64
N ALA A 91 11.29 -46.03 28.34
CA ALA A 91 11.17 -46.42 29.74
C ALA A 91 10.87 -45.18 30.59
N TRP A 92 9.70 -45.17 31.25
CA TRP A 92 9.13 -43.99 31.90
C TRP A 92 9.12 -44.08 33.42
N ALA A 93 9.31 -42.95 34.11
CA ALA A 93 9.00 -42.75 35.53
C ALA A 93 8.57 -41.30 35.84
N PRO A 94 7.79 -41.08 36.90
CA PRO A 94 7.49 -39.74 37.37
C PRO A 94 8.73 -39.12 38.04
N ILE A 95 8.94 -37.82 37.84
CA ILE A 95 10.07 -37.06 38.41
C ILE A 95 10.02 -37.03 39.94
N MET A 96 8.83 -36.92 40.53
CA MET A 96 8.62 -37.03 41.98
C MET A 96 8.69 -38.47 42.51
N GLY A 97 8.94 -39.45 41.64
CA GLY A 97 9.24 -40.84 41.98
C GLY A 97 10.75 -41.12 41.95
N ALA A 98 11.14 -42.27 41.40
CA ALA A 98 12.53 -42.67 41.24
C ALA A 98 12.97 -42.61 39.76
N GLY A 99 12.86 -41.41 39.16
CA GLY A 99 13.11 -41.14 37.73
C GLY A 99 14.51 -41.51 37.22
N TYR A 100 15.53 -41.45 38.08
CA TYR A 100 16.95 -41.67 37.73
C TYR A 100 17.25 -42.91 36.89
N PHE A 101 16.45 -43.97 37.03
CA PHE A 101 16.65 -45.27 36.39
C PHE A 101 15.92 -45.42 35.06
N LYS A 102 15.22 -44.38 34.61
CA LYS A 102 14.38 -44.37 33.43
C LYS A 102 14.87 -43.34 32.45
N ASN A 103 14.59 -43.58 31.17
CA ASN A 103 15.10 -42.72 30.12
C ASN A 103 14.19 -41.50 29.92
N LEU A 104 12.87 -41.70 29.97
CA LEU A 104 11.88 -40.64 29.98
C LEU A 104 11.46 -40.36 31.43
N VAL A 105 11.62 -39.11 31.87
CA VAL A 105 11.22 -38.67 33.22
C VAL A 105 10.35 -37.44 33.10
N GLN A 106 9.17 -37.49 33.69
CA GLN A 106 8.12 -36.49 33.46
C GLN A 106 7.43 -36.05 34.74
N TRP A 107 6.85 -34.85 34.71
CA TRP A 107 5.83 -34.47 35.69
C TRP A 107 4.63 -35.39 35.56
N SER A 108 3.90 -35.57 36.66
CA SER A 108 2.84 -36.57 36.74
C SER A 108 1.60 -36.00 37.42
N LYS A 109 0.44 -36.62 37.16
CA LYS A 109 -0.78 -36.42 37.93
C LYS A 109 -1.31 -37.70 38.57
N GLY A 110 -0.41 -38.67 38.76
CA GLY A 110 -0.71 -39.98 39.34
C GLY A 110 -1.43 -40.93 38.38
N GLU A 111 -1.18 -40.83 37.07
CA GLU A 111 -1.90 -41.58 36.02
C GLU A 111 -1.47 -43.05 35.90
N TYR A 112 -0.63 -43.53 36.80
CA TYR A 112 -0.14 -44.90 36.81
C TYR A 112 -0.85 -45.77 37.85
N SER A 113 -0.85 -47.07 37.61
CA SER A 113 -1.58 -48.03 38.45
C SER A 113 -1.16 -48.00 39.93
N ASN A 114 -2.15 -47.84 40.82
CA ASN A 114 -2.02 -47.74 42.28
C ASN A 114 -1.14 -46.56 42.75
N ALA A 115 -1.22 -45.41 42.07
CA ALA A 115 -0.55 -44.20 42.51
C ALA A 115 -1.00 -43.78 43.92
N SER A 116 -0.05 -43.58 44.82
CA SER A 116 -0.32 -43.08 46.18
C SER A 116 -0.45 -41.57 46.25
N ASN A 117 -0.07 -40.87 45.17
CA ASN A 117 -0.16 -39.44 45.01
C ASN A 117 -0.83 -39.13 43.67
N THR A 118 -1.73 -38.16 43.66
CA THR A 118 -2.47 -37.71 42.47
C THR A 118 -2.47 -36.18 42.38
N GLN A 119 -1.37 -35.56 42.86
CA GLN A 119 -1.15 -34.13 42.68
C GLN A 119 -0.98 -33.84 41.19
N ASP A 120 -1.67 -32.84 40.68
CA ASP A 120 -1.41 -32.32 39.34
C ASP A 120 -0.16 -31.42 39.41
N ASP A 121 1.00 -32.02 39.14
CA ASP A 121 2.30 -31.38 39.28
C ASP A 121 2.41 -30.07 38.50
N ILE A 122 2.03 -30.07 37.22
CA ILE A 122 2.15 -28.91 36.32
C ILE A 122 1.23 -27.79 36.83
N THR A 123 -0.03 -28.10 37.17
CA THR A 123 -0.96 -27.09 37.70
C THR A 123 -0.44 -26.45 38.99
N LEU A 124 0.15 -27.25 39.89
CA LEU A 124 0.71 -26.73 41.15
C LEU A 124 1.94 -25.86 40.91
N ILE A 125 2.85 -26.28 40.04
CA ILE A 125 4.04 -25.51 39.68
C ILE A 125 3.64 -24.19 39.02
N SER A 126 2.75 -24.24 38.02
CA SER A 126 2.32 -23.05 37.27
C SER A 126 1.50 -22.08 38.13
N ALA A 127 0.81 -22.55 39.17
CA ALA A 127 0.15 -21.67 40.14
C ALA A 127 1.14 -20.81 40.95
N ILE A 128 2.41 -21.23 41.05
CA ILE A 128 3.47 -20.54 41.80
C ILE A 128 4.37 -19.72 40.86
N LEU A 129 4.81 -20.32 39.74
CA LEU A 129 5.79 -19.73 38.83
C LEU A 129 5.17 -19.03 37.62
N GLY A 130 3.90 -19.32 37.31
CA GLY A 130 3.31 -19.04 35.99
C GLY A 130 3.54 -20.17 34.99
N GLY A 131 2.87 -20.09 33.84
CA GLY A 131 3.18 -20.90 32.67
C GLY A 131 4.37 -20.31 31.91
N ARG A 132 4.92 -21.08 30.97
CA ARG A 132 5.81 -20.51 29.94
C ARG A 132 4.95 -19.84 28.87
N ASP A 133 5.49 -18.80 28.25
CA ASP A 133 4.90 -18.25 27.03
C ASP A 133 5.19 -19.21 25.88
N ASP A 134 4.20 -19.38 25.00
CA ASP A 134 4.26 -20.17 23.76
C ASP A 134 5.38 -19.65 22.83
N ASP A 135 6.29 -20.54 22.44
CA ASP A 135 7.41 -20.23 21.55
C ASP A 135 7.09 -20.37 20.05
N HIS A 136 6.09 -21.19 19.68
CA HIS A 136 5.65 -21.41 18.31
C HIS A 136 4.13 -21.67 18.24
N GLY A 137 3.41 -20.85 17.45
CA GLY A 137 1.96 -20.89 17.42
C GLY A 137 1.32 -22.26 17.12
N ASP A 138 0.23 -22.53 17.84
CA ASP A 138 -0.60 -23.75 17.82
C ASP A 138 -1.38 -24.03 16.52
N ALA A 139 -1.47 -23.04 15.63
CA ALA A 139 -2.31 -23.14 14.44
C ALA A 139 -1.57 -22.74 13.16
N ARG A 140 -2.19 -23.09 12.03
CA ARG A 140 -1.63 -22.75 10.72
C ARG A 140 -1.62 -21.25 10.42
N GLY A 141 -2.43 -20.46 11.13
CA GLY A 141 -2.53 -19.01 10.92
C GLY A 141 -1.46 -18.19 11.64
N ASP A 142 -0.78 -18.81 12.60
CA ASP A 142 0.30 -18.26 13.42
C ASP A 142 1.56 -19.15 13.37
N ALA A 143 1.62 -20.05 12.39
CA ALA A 143 2.72 -20.96 12.17
C ALA A 143 4.04 -20.20 11.95
N THR A 144 5.13 -20.76 12.48
CA THR A 144 6.48 -20.21 12.27
C THR A 144 6.99 -20.58 10.88
N LEU A 145 7.36 -19.58 10.07
CA LEU A 145 7.87 -19.80 8.71
C LEU A 145 9.30 -20.38 8.72
N LEU A 146 9.49 -21.53 8.07
CA LEU A 146 10.80 -22.10 7.76
C LEU A 146 11.22 -21.66 6.35
N ASN A 147 12.13 -20.69 6.28
CA ASN A 147 12.51 -20.07 5.00
C ASN A 147 13.87 -20.52 4.44
N ASP A 148 14.67 -21.24 5.23
CA ASP A 148 15.95 -21.81 4.81
C ASP A 148 15.78 -23.30 4.41
N GLU A 149 16.40 -23.71 3.30
CA GLU A 149 16.35 -25.10 2.81
C GLU A 149 16.96 -26.11 3.81
N GLU A 150 17.89 -25.66 4.65
CA GLU A 150 18.48 -26.43 5.74
C GLU A 150 17.92 -25.90 7.06
N VAL A 151 17.15 -26.75 7.75
CA VAL A 151 16.46 -26.39 8.99
C VAL A 151 17.24 -26.91 10.18
N VAL A 152 17.62 -25.99 11.07
CA VAL A 152 18.17 -26.29 12.39
C VAL A 152 17.54 -25.34 13.39
N LEU A 153 16.62 -25.85 14.21
CA LEU A 153 15.86 -25.04 15.17
C LEU A 153 15.65 -25.82 16.48
N GLU A 154 15.38 -25.10 17.55
CA GLU A 154 15.04 -25.65 18.87
C GLU A 154 13.72 -25.02 19.30
N GLY A 155 12.83 -25.82 19.88
CA GLY A 155 11.55 -25.37 20.42
C GLY A 155 11.22 -26.11 21.72
N ILE A 156 10.09 -25.80 22.33
CA ILE A 156 9.67 -26.39 23.60
C ILE A 156 8.18 -26.66 23.57
N VAL A 157 7.79 -27.93 23.74
CA VAL A 157 6.41 -28.25 24.06
C VAL A 157 6.16 -27.82 25.52
N GLU A 158 5.50 -26.70 25.78
CA GLU A 158 5.44 -26.14 27.13
C GLU A 158 4.24 -26.61 27.94
N THR A 159 3.16 -27.00 27.28
CA THR A 159 1.94 -27.47 27.94
C THR A 159 1.41 -28.77 27.34
N SER A 160 0.52 -29.44 28.07
CA SER A 160 -0.16 -30.63 27.53
C SER A 160 -1.17 -30.19 26.48
N GLY A 161 -1.00 -30.69 25.25
CA GLY A 161 -1.84 -30.38 24.10
C GLY A 161 -1.33 -29.26 23.19
N ASP A 162 -0.18 -28.69 23.56
CA ASP A 162 0.60 -27.73 22.78
C ASP A 162 1.10 -28.34 21.46
N GLN A 163 1.08 -27.53 20.40
CA GLN A 163 1.45 -27.91 19.04
C GLN A 163 2.28 -26.83 18.37
N ASP A 164 3.57 -27.06 18.20
CA ASP A 164 4.38 -26.11 17.45
C ASP A 164 4.16 -26.32 15.95
N VAL A 165 3.50 -25.36 15.31
CA VAL A 165 3.22 -25.40 13.87
C VAL A 165 4.25 -24.59 13.10
N PHE A 166 4.86 -25.23 12.11
CA PHE A 166 5.81 -24.62 11.20
C PHE A 166 5.28 -24.65 9.77
N GLU A 167 5.31 -23.51 9.08
CA GLU A 167 4.94 -23.42 7.65
C GLU A 167 6.21 -23.44 6.79
N PHE A 168 6.16 -24.14 5.66
CA PHE A 168 7.21 -24.09 4.67
C PHE A 168 6.66 -24.29 3.26
N PHE A 169 7.37 -23.74 2.28
CA PHE A 169 7.01 -23.80 0.88
C PHE A 169 7.95 -24.75 0.16
N ALA A 170 7.43 -25.84 -0.40
CA ALA A 170 8.24 -26.89 -1.00
C ALA A 170 7.94 -27.11 -2.49
N GLU A 171 8.99 -27.41 -3.26
CA GLU A 171 8.86 -27.98 -4.61
C GLU A 171 8.48 -29.47 -4.53
N PRO A 172 8.03 -30.12 -5.63
CA PRO A 172 7.69 -31.55 -5.67
C PRO A 172 8.91 -32.49 -5.55
N ASP A 173 9.60 -32.42 -4.41
CA ASP A 173 10.83 -33.12 -4.06
C ASP A 173 10.72 -33.75 -2.64
N PRO A 174 11.64 -34.65 -2.26
CA PRO A 174 11.68 -35.20 -0.91
C PRO A 174 11.90 -34.14 0.16
N VAL A 175 11.26 -34.31 1.31
CA VAL A 175 11.50 -33.55 2.54
C VAL A 175 11.88 -34.50 3.67
N VAL A 176 12.86 -34.10 4.47
CA VAL A 176 13.32 -34.89 5.61
C VAL A 176 13.40 -33.99 6.83
N PHE A 177 12.64 -34.32 7.88
CA PHE A 177 12.70 -33.65 9.17
C PHE A 177 12.91 -34.68 10.28
N SER A 178 13.96 -34.51 11.07
CA SER A 178 14.23 -35.29 12.28
C SER A 178 13.98 -34.39 13.48
N VAL A 179 13.05 -34.80 14.35
CA VAL A 179 12.70 -34.06 15.56
C VAL A 179 13.07 -34.90 16.76
N ALA A 180 13.96 -34.38 17.59
CA ALA A 180 14.55 -35.12 18.71
C ALA A 180 14.38 -34.36 20.01
N PRO A 181 14.06 -35.04 21.13
CA PRO A 181 13.99 -34.39 22.43
C PRO A 181 15.40 -34.01 22.90
N ALA A 182 15.49 -33.30 24.03
CA ALA A 182 16.76 -33.03 24.68
C ALA A 182 17.65 -34.29 24.80
N LEU A 183 18.88 -34.18 24.31
CA LEU A 183 19.86 -35.29 24.29
C LEU A 183 20.12 -35.89 25.69
N PHE A 184 20.03 -35.06 26.74
CA PHE A 184 20.28 -35.45 28.12
C PHE A 184 19.04 -35.20 28.97
N GLY A 185 18.45 -36.29 29.50
CA GLY A 185 17.26 -36.21 30.35
C GLY A 185 16.01 -35.77 29.58
N PRO A 186 15.61 -36.52 28.53
CA PRO A 186 14.41 -36.17 27.78
C PRO A 186 13.16 -36.27 28.67
N SER A 187 12.29 -35.28 28.55
CA SER A 187 10.99 -35.21 29.24
C SER A 187 9.80 -35.25 28.26
N VAL A 188 10.05 -35.25 26.96
CA VAL A 188 9.01 -35.29 25.92
C VAL A 188 9.18 -36.53 25.04
N ASP A 189 8.04 -37.15 24.73
CA ASP A 189 7.88 -38.13 23.67
C ASP A 189 7.21 -37.41 22.49
N LEU A 190 7.91 -37.33 21.36
CA LEU A 190 7.53 -36.47 20.24
C LEU A 190 6.68 -37.21 19.21
N GLN A 191 5.64 -36.53 18.75
CA GLN A 191 4.94 -36.85 17.53
C GLN A 191 5.13 -35.71 16.54
N VAL A 192 5.36 -36.06 15.28
CA VAL A 192 5.50 -35.09 14.19
C VAL A 192 4.52 -35.44 13.09
N THR A 193 3.79 -34.43 12.62
CA THR A 193 2.78 -34.57 11.56
C THR A 193 3.08 -33.62 10.43
N LEU A 194 3.06 -34.12 9.19
CA LEU A 194 3.15 -33.32 7.98
C LEU A 194 1.74 -33.13 7.40
N LEU A 195 1.33 -31.89 7.17
CA LEU A 195 0.04 -31.50 6.60
C LEU A 195 0.22 -30.79 5.26
N ASP A 196 -0.77 -30.88 4.39
CA ASP A 196 -0.90 -30.01 3.21
C ASP A 196 -1.58 -28.66 3.53
N GLU A 197 -1.69 -27.80 2.52
CA GLU A 197 -2.39 -26.51 2.59
C GLU A 197 -3.88 -26.62 2.99
N ALA A 198 -4.53 -27.77 2.77
CA ALA A 198 -5.91 -28.01 3.19
C ALA A 198 -6.01 -28.49 4.65
N GLY A 199 -4.89 -28.85 5.28
CA GLY A 199 -4.83 -29.43 6.63
C GLY A 199 -5.02 -30.94 6.63
N GLN A 200 -4.89 -31.60 5.47
CA GLN A 200 -4.92 -33.04 5.38
C GLN A 200 -3.56 -33.61 5.81
N VAL A 201 -3.58 -34.64 6.67
CA VAL A 201 -2.38 -35.38 7.07
C VAL A 201 -1.81 -36.14 5.87
N LEU A 202 -0.56 -35.83 5.54
CA LEU A 202 0.23 -36.49 4.51
C LEU A 202 1.12 -37.59 5.10
N ALA A 203 1.75 -37.30 6.23
CA ALA A 203 2.58 -38.23 6.99
C ALA A 203 2.50 -37.91 8.49
N GLU A 204 2.69 -38.92 9.32
CA GLU A 204 2.74 -38.80 10.78
C GLU A 204 3.77 -39.81 11.30
N SER A 205 4.55 -39.41 12.31
CA SER A 205 5.56 -40.26 12.93
C SER A 205 5.54 -40.09 14.45
N ASN A 206 5.32 -41.21 15.13
CA ASN A 206 5.72 -41.47 16.51
C ASN A 206 6.17 -42.95 16.59
N PRO A 207 7.48 -43.25 16.47
CA PRO A 207 7.95 -44.62 16.53
C PRO A 207 7.78 -45.18 17.96
N PRO A 208 7.16 -46.35 18.16
CA PRO A 208 6.72 -46.80 19.48
C PRO A 208 7.83 -47.06 20.50
N ASP A 209 9.09 -47.18 20.05
CA ASP A 209 10.25 -47.48 20.89
C ASP A 209 11.27 -46.34 20.97
N LEU A 210 10.99 -45.19 20.33
CA LEU A 210 11.84 -44.00 20.32
C LEU A 210 11.06 -42.80 20.87
N LEU A 211 11.76 -41.82 21.43
CA LEU A 211 11.17 -40.54 21.81
C LEU A 211 11.28 -39.50 20.69
N ALA A 212 12.16 -39.74 19.72
CA ALA A 212 12.32 -38.93 18.53
C ALA A 212 11.39 -39.39 17.40
N ALA A 213 11.00 -38.46 16.54
CA ALA A 213 10.17 -38.70 15.37
C ALA A 213 10.84 -38.20 14.09
N GLN A 214 10.49 -38.78 12.95
CA GLN A 214 11.06 -38.40 11.67
C GLN A 214 10.00 -38.41 10.56
N ILE A 215 9.99 -37.36 9.75
CA ILE A 215 9.32 -37.32 8.46
C ILE A 215 10.37 -37.53 7.37
N ASP A 216 10.10 -38.46 6.47
CA ASP A 216 10.79 -38.69 5.20
C ASP A 216 9.69 -38.91 4.16
N PHE A 217 9.39 -37.87 3.38
CA PHE A 217 8.18 -37.82 2.55
C PHE A 217 8.43 -37.16 1.20
N GLU A 218 7.78 -37.68 0.15
CA GLU A 218 7.85 -37.15 -1.22
C GLU A 218 6.72 -36.13 -1.44
N ILE A 219 7.07 -34.84 -1.60
CA ILE A 219 6.08 -33.78 -1.79
C ILE A 219 5.41 -33.91 -3.17
N PRO A 220 4.07 -33.97 -3.24
CA PRO A 220 3.38 -34.28 -4.49
C PRO A 220 3.27 -33.10 -5.46
N ALA A 221 3.29 -31.87 -4.95
CA ALA A 221 3.08 -30.66 -5.73
C ALA A 221 3.74 -29.45 -5.09
N LYS A 222 4.09 -28.45 -5.89
CA LYS A 222 4.59 -27.17 -5.40
C LYS A 222 3.49 -26.49 -4.56
N GLY A 223 3.79 -26.08 -3.34
CA GLY A 223 2.77 -25.48 -2.46
C GLY A 223 3.27 -25.22 -1.03
N ALA A 224 2.35 -24.73 -0.20
CA ALA A 224 2.52 -24.59 1.24
C ALA A 224 2.26 -25.91 1.95
N TYR A 225 3.06 -26.20 2.97
CA TYR A 225 2.98 -27.39 3.82
C TYR A 225 3.24 -27.00 5.27
N TYR A 226 2.76 -27.83 6.19
CA TYR A 226 2.92 -27.57 7.62
C TYR A 226 3.53 -28.77 8.33
N LEU A 227 4.55 -28.53 9.14
CA LEU A 227 5.10 -29.49 10.08
C LEU A 227 4.54 -29.16 11.47
N VAL A 228 3.88 -30.11 12.10
CA VAL A 228 3.34 -29.96 13.47
C VAL A 228 4.17 -30.83 14.39
N VAL A 229 4.76 -30.23 15.41
CA VAL A 229 5.51 -30.93 16.47
C VAL A 229 4.70 -30.87 17.77
N GLN A 230 4.52 -32.00 18.43
CA GLN A 230 3.79 -32.03 19.70
C GLN A 230 4.30 -33.14 20.62
N GLY A 231 4.02 -32.99 21.91
CA GLY A 231 4.13 -34.07 22.89
C GLY A 231 3.03 -35.10 22.70
N THR A 232 3.33 -36.38 22.95
CA THR A 232 2.33 -37.45 22.90
C THR A 232 2.49 -38.45 24.04
N GLY A 233 1.51 -39.35 24.18
CA GLY A 233 1.54 -40.47 25.11
C GLY A 233 1.85 -41.79 24.43
N LYS A 234 2.19 -42.79 25.23
CA LYS A 234 2.39 -44.17 24.76
C LYS A 234 1.46 -45.12 25.50
N GLY A 235 0.67 -45.90 24.77
CA GLY A 235 -0.10 -47.02 25.34
C GLY A 235 -1.09 -46.63 26.44
N ASP A 236 -1.31 -47.54 27.40
CA ASP A 236 -2.20 -47.32 28.56
C ASP A 236 -1.37 -46.94 29.80
N PRO A 237 -1.55 -45.74 30.38
CA PRO A 237 -0.87 -45.30 31.61
C PRO A 237 -1.04 -46.26 32.81
N LEU A 238 -2.16 -46.98 32.88
CA LEU A 238 -2.44 -47.94 33.95
C LEU A 238 -1.74 -49.29 33.77
N ALA A 239 -1.13 -49.53 32.61
CA ALA A 239 -0.36 -50.73 32.32
C ALA A 239 1.14 -50.42 32.28
N ASP A 240 1.67 -50.16 31.10
CA ASP A 240 3.09 -49.96 30.80
C ASP A 240 3.33 -48.72 29.92
N GLY A 241 2.34 -47.82 29.87
CA GLY A 241 2.35 -46.59 29.11
C GLY A 241 2.38 -45.30 29.96
N TYR A 242 2.24 -44.17 29.28
CA TYR A 242 2.13 -42.84 29.88
C TYR A 242 1.24 -41.97 28.99
N SER A 243 0.61 -40.98 29.62
CA SER A 243 -0.25 -40.01 28.94
C SER A 243 0.59 -38.92 28.28
N GLU A 244 -0.03 -38.12 27.43
CA GLU A 244 0.59 -36.91 26.88
C GLU A 244 0.84 -35.81 27.93
N TYR A 245 0.20 -35.90 29.10
CA TYR A 245 0.25 -34.85 30.13
C TYR A 245 1.68 -34.49 30.55
N GLY A 246 2.53 -35.51 30.71
CA GLY A 246 3.92 -35.33 31.13
C GLY A 246 4.88 -35.02 29.98
N SER A 247 4.42 -35.14 28.73
CA SER A 247 5.23 -34.99 27.51
C SER A 247 5.39 -33.53 27.13
N ILE A 248 6.01 -32.78 28.04
CA ILE A 248 6.42 -31.39 27.84
C ILE A 248 7.94 -31.31 27.92
N GLY A 249 8.56 -30.46 27.12
CA GLY A 249 10.01 -30.29 27.11
C GLY A 249 10.58 -29.79 25.79
N SER A 250 11.88 -29.47 25.84
CA SER A 250 12.61 -28.98 24.68
C SER A 250 12.86 -30.08 23.65
N TYR A 251 12.80 -29.69 22.39
CA TYR A 251 13.19 -30.50 21.25
C TYR A 251 14.02 -29.68 20.25
N SER A 252 14.63 -30.40 19.31
CA SER A 252 15.35 -29.85 18.17
C SER A 252 14.77 -30.40 16.88
N ILE A 253 14.70 -29.57 15.84
CA ILE A 253 14.40 -29.96 14.47
C ILE A 253 15.68 -29.84 13.66
N GLN A 254 16.03 -30.92 12.95
CA GLN A 254 17.07 -30.94 11.92
C GLN A 254 16.50 -31.54 10.65
N GLY A 255 16.60 -30.82 9.53
CA GLY A 255 16.01 -31.30 8.29
C GLY A 255 16.35 -30.48 7.08
N SER A 256 15.82 -30.89 5.94
CA SER A 256 15.91 -30.11 4.70
C SER A 256 14.76 -30.38 3.75
N PHE A 257 14.53 -29.42 2.87
CA PHE A 257 13.54 -29.46 1.80
C PHE A 257 14.00 -28.59 0.63
N SER A 258 13.55 -28.90 -0.59
CA SER A 258 13.70 -28.00 -1.74
C SER A 258 12.72 -26.84 -1.60
N ARG A 259 13.20 -25.62 -1.34
CA ARG A 259 12.33 -24.46 -1.14
C ARG A 259 11.65 -24.04 -2.45
N ALA A 260 10.32 -23.92 -2.41
CA ALA A 260 9.55 -23.31 -3.48
C ALA A 260 9.46 -21.79 -3.26
N SER A 261 9.70 -21.04 -4.33
CA SER A 261 9.55 -19.58 -4.35
C SER A 261 8.31 -19.16 -5.14
N PHE A 262 7.51 -18.24 -4.62
CA PHE A 262 6.30 -17.67 -5.22
C PHE A 262 6.50 -16.19 -5.52
N ALA A 263 5.85 -15.70 -6.57
CA ALA A 263 5.87 -14.27 -6.83
C ALA A 263 4.87 -13.57 -5.89
N PRO A 264 5.17 -12.35 -5.41
CA PRO A 264 4.30 -11.60 -4.52
C PRO A 264 2.96 -11.27 -5.18
N GLU A 265 1.98 -10.88 -4.37
CA GLU A 265 0.74 -10.27 -4.83
C GLU A 265 0.84 -8.75 -4.74
N ALA A 266 0.70 -8.07 -5.88
CA ALA A 266 0.70 -6.61 -5.96
C ALA A 266 -0.71 -6.04 -5.70
N ALA A 267 -0.84 -5.06 -4.80
CA ALA A 267 -2.10 -4.36 -4.54
C ALA A 267 -1.91 -2.83 -4.58
N ILE A 268 -2.93 -2.12 -5.10
CA ILE A 268 -2.92 -0.65 -5.21
C ILE A 268 -4.14 -0.06 -4.51
N ALA A 269 -3.89 0.69 -3.43
CA ALA A 269 -4.83 1.60 -2.81
C ALA A 269 -4.56 3.04 -3.26
N VAL A 270 -5.62 3.84 -3.48
CA VAL A 270 -5.51 5.23 -3.93
C VAL A 270 -6.49 6.12 -3.18
N SER A 271 -6.02 7.30 -2.75
CA SER A 271 -6.85 8.38 -2.21
C SER A 271 -6.53 9.70 -2.90
N GLN A 272 -7.56 10.47 -3.25
CA GLN A 272 -7.39 11.79 -3.86
C GLN A 272 -7.20 12.85 -2.76
N GLN A 273 -6.14 13.63 -2.86
CA GLN A 273 -5.81 14.71 -1.92
C GLN A 273 -6.28 16.07 -2.45
N GLN A 274 -6.09 16.31 -3.76
CA GLN A 274 -6.56 17.49 -4.48
C GLN A 274 -7.02 17.07 -5.89
N ILE A 275 -7.60 18.00 -6.65
CA ILE A 275 -8.12 17.74 -8.01
C ILE A 275 -7.10 16.98 -8.88
N ASN A 276 -5.81 17.32 -8.77
CA ASN A 276 -4.73 16.71 -9.54
C ASN A 276 -3.65 16.01 -8.70
N GLN A 277 -3.86 15.81 -7.39
CA GLN A 277 -2.89 15.18 -6.49
C GLN A 277 -3.49 13.96 -5.80
N PHE A 278 -2.76 12.85 -5.83
CA PHE A 278 -3.19 11.55 -5.30
C PHE A 278 -2.10 10.96 -4.41
N ARG A 279 -2.53 10.22 -3.38
CA ARG A 279 -1.68 9.34 -2.59
C ARG A 279 -1.96 7.90 -2.99
N PHE A 280 -0.89 7.14 -3.21
CA PHE A 280 -0.91 5.72 -3.56
C PHE A 280 -0.24 4.94 -2.44
N SER A 281 -0.79 3.77 -2.13
CA SER A 281 -0.24 2.85 -1.15
C SER A 281 -0.22 1.43 -1.71
N ALA A 282 0.87 0.73 -1.45
CA ALA A 282 1.07 -0.68 -1.74
C ALA A 282 0.96 -1.55 -0.48
N ALA A 283 0.46 -1.01 0.64
CA ALA A 283 0.44 -1.69 1.95
C ALA A 283 -0.35 -3.01 1.96
N ASP A 284 -1.31 -3.20 1.04
CA ASP A 284 -2.06 -4.45 0.89
C ASP A 284 -1.32 -5.49 0.00
N SER A 285 -0.14 -5.16 -0.52
CA SER A 285 0.70 -6.11 -1.25
C SER A 285 1.34 -7.08 -0.27
N ASN A 286 1.38 -8.35 -0.62
CA ASN A 286 1.90 -9.39 0.26
C ASN A 286 2.80 -10.35 -0.52
N ASP A 287 3.65 -11.06 0.21
CA ASP A 287 4.42 -12.18 -0.30
C ASP A 287 4.26 -13.33 0.68
N VAL A 288 3.83 -14.49 0.20
CA VAL A 288 3.34 -15.57 1.07
C VAL A 288 4.49 -16.38 1.66
N ASP A 289 5.60 -16.46 0.96
CA ASP A 289 6.80 -17.23 1.30
C ASP A 289 7.99 -16.35 1.67
N GLY A 290 7.76 -15.04 1.83
CA GLY A 290 8.84 -14.09 1.88
C GLY A 290 8.48 -12.67 2.29
N SER A 291 9.24 -11.71 1.77
CA SER A 291 9.15 -10.29 2.09
C SER A 291 9.43 -9.42 0.87
N ILE A 292 8.50 -8.52 0.57
CA ILE A 292 8.65 -7.58 -0.54
C ILE A 292 9.88 -6.66 -0.32
N LEU A 293 10.84 -6.74 -1.24
CA LEU A 293 12.08 -5.97 -1.23
C LEU A 293 11.94 -4.59 -1.87
N GLN A 294 11.10 -4.46 -2.90
CA GLN A 294 10.98 -3.22 -3.68
C GLN A 294 9.57 -2.96 -4.20
N TYR A 295 9.14 -1.70 -4.09
CA TYR A 295 7.93 -1.14 -4.72
C TYR A 295 8.33 -0.11 -5.79
N GLN A 296 7.88 -0.29 -7.03
CA GLN A 296 8.09 0.66 -8.13
C GLN A 296 6.77 1.05 -8.78
N TRP A 297 6.50 2.35 -8.80
CA TRP A 297 5.32 2.96 -9.39
C TRP A 297 5.67 3.61 -10.73
N ASN A 298 4.86 3.34 -11.74
CA ASN A 298 4.83 4.08 -13.01
C ASN A 298 3.46 4.73 -13.15
N PHE A 299 3.42 6.07 -13.12
CA PHE A 299 2.15 6.82 -13.09
C PHE A 299 1.50 7.01 -14.46
N GLY A 300 2.10 6.50 -15.54
CA GLY A 300 1.56 6.59 -16.89
C GLY A 300 1.78 7.94 -17.58
N ASP A 301 2.41 8.90 -16.90
CA ASP A 301 2.79 10.23 -17.42
C ASP A 301 4.29 10.35 -17.72
N GLY A 302 5.04 9.25 -17.58
CA GLY A 302 6.49 9.18 -17.75
C GLY A 302 7.28 9.27 -16.45
N ASN A 303 6.63 9.55 -15.31
CA ASN A 303 7.27 9.52 -14.00
C ASN A 303 7.27 8.11 -13.41
N ILE A 304 8.40 7.76 -12.80
CA ILE A 304 8.60 6.50 -12.06
C ILE A 304 9.14 6.85 -10.68
N VAL A 305 8.55 6.28 -9.64
CA VAL A 305 8.91 6.52 -8.23
C VAL A 305 8.97 5.18 -7.50
N THR A 306 9.77 5.10 -6.44
CA THR A 306 9.85 3.93 -5.56
C THR A 306 9.41 4.27 -4.15
N GLY A 307 8.80 3.32 -3.46
CA GLY A 307 8.30 3.47 -2.10
C GLY A 307 6.96 2.76 -1.92
N GLU A 308 6.70 2.25 -0.72
CA GLU A 308 5.44 1.59 -0.39
C GLU A 308 4.26 2.58 -0.42
N GLU A 309 4.45 3.76 0.16
CA GLU A 309 3.54 4.89 0.06
C GLU A 309 4.19 6.05 -0.71
N VAL A 310 3.46 6.60 -1.68
CA VAL A 310 3.94 7.68 -2.54
C VAL A 310 2.84 8.69 -2.84
N GLU A 311 3.22 9.95 -3.05
CA GLU A 311 2.32 11.01 -3.55
C GLU A 311 2.72 11.39 -4.97
N HIS A 312 1.73 11.63 -5.82
CA HIS A 312 1.95 12.05 -7.20
C HIS A 312 0.93 13.09 -7.65
N SER A 313 1.39 14.08 -8.41
CA SER A 313 0.55 15.13 -8.99
C SER A 313 0.65 15.12 -10.51
N TYR A 314 -0.51 15.17 -11.17
CA TYR A 314 -0.59 15.23 -12.62
C TYR A 314 -0.67 16.68 -13.11
N SER A 315 0.18 17.02 -14.06
CA SER A 315 0.21 18.38 -14.64
C SER A 315 -0.89 18.65 -15.64
N ASN A 316 -1.43 17.59 -16.29
CA ASN A 316 -2.46 17.70 -17.31
C ASN A 316 -3.66 16.83 -16.92
N PRO A 317 -4.89 17.23 -17.30
CA PRO A 317 -6.05 16.36 -17.18
C PRO A 317 -5.96 15.18 -18.15
N GLY A 318 -6.70 14.12 -17.85
CA GLY A 318 -6.75 12.92 -18.68
C GLY A 318 -6.80 11.62 -17.89
N LYS A 319 -6.75 10.50 -18.61
CA LYS A 319 -6.73 9.15 -18.03
C LYS A 319 -5.30 8.62 -17.98
N TYR A 320 -4.88 8.18 -16.80
CA TYR A 320 -3.55 7.64 -16.54
C TYR A 320 -3.66 6.22 -16.02
N VAL A 321 -2.91 5.29 -16.61
CA VAL A 321 -2.78 3.92 -16.10
C VAL A 321 -1.58 3.88 -15.18
N VAL A 322 -1.84 3.85 -13.88
CA VAL A 322 -0.83 3.65 -12.84
C VAL A 322 -0.52 2.16 -12.77
N GLN A 323 0.76 1.82 -12.79
CA GLN A 323 1.26 0.47 -12.62
C GLN A 323 2.17 0.42 -11.39
N LEU A 324 1.91 -0.54 -10.50
CA LEU A 324 2.81 -0.94 -9.43
C LEU A 324 3.51 -2.22 -9.86
N GLU A 325 4.82 -2.28 -9.72
CA GLU A 325 5.64 -3.49 -9.75
C GLU A 325 6.21 -3.70 -8.34
N VAL A 326 5.92 -4.87 -7.76
CA VAL A 326 6.51 -5.34 -6.50
C VAL A 326 7.50 -6.46 -6.80
N ILE A 327 8.63 -6.46 -6.10
CA ILE A 327 9.71 -7.43 -6.24
C ILE A 327 10.08 -7.94 -4.85
N ASP A 328 10.14 -9.26 -4.68
CA ASP A 328 10.51 -9.93 -3.43
C ASP A 328 12.04 -10.11 -3.27
N GLU A 329 12.46 -10.77 -2.20
CA GLU A 329 13.85 -11.15 -1.94
C GLU A 329 14.41 -12.15 -2.96
N ASP A 330 13.56 -13.01 -3.51
CA ASP A 330 13.89 -14.06 -4.49
C ASP A 330 13.97 -13.53 -5.94
N GLN A 331 13.77 -12.23 -6.11
CA GLN A 331 13.77 -11.51 -7.38
C GLN A 331 12.63 -11.92 -8.32
N LEU A 332 11.54 -12.50 -7.80
CA LEU A 332 10.30 -12.62 -8.55
C LEU A 332 9.53 -11.31 -8.43
N SER A 333 8.61 -11.09 -9.38
CA SER A 333 7.87 -9.84 -9.44
C SER A 333 6.44 -10.02 -9.91
N ALA A 334 5.59 -9.16 -9.41
CA ALA A 334 4.19 -9.05 -9.82
C ALA A 334 3.82 -7.59 -10.07
N THR A 335 2.76 -7.40 -10.88
CA THR A 335 2.29 -6.07 -11.22
C THR A 335 0.80 -5.91 -11.00
N ALA A 336 0.40 -4.79 -10.42
CA ALA A 336 -0.97 -4.32 -10.37
C ALA A 336 -1.15 -3.07 -11.22
N THR A 337 -2.38 -2.82 -11.68
CA THR A 337 -2.70 -1.58 -12.42
C THR A 337 -3.97 -0.94 -11.91
N ARG A 338 -4.00 0.40 -11.91
CA ARG A 338 -5.15 1.22 -11.52
C ARG A 338 -5.28 2.38 -12.52
N THR A 339 -6.49 2.63 -13.02
CA THR A 339 -6.73 3.81 -13.86
C THR A 339 -7.13 5.00 -12.98
N ILE A 340 -6.46 6.14 -13.17
CA ILE A 340 -6.74 7.43 -12.54
C ILE A 340 -7.26 8.39 -13.58
N GLU A 341 -8.36 9.07 -13.27
CA GLU A 341 -8.92 10.12 -14.12
C GLU A 341 -8.68 11.47 -13.44
N VAL A 342 -7.93 12.34 -14.12
CA VAL A 342 -7.60 13.70 -13.66
C VAL A 342 -8.53 14.66 -14.39
N ASN A 343 -9.37 15.34 -13.62
CA ASN A 343 -10.41 16.23 -14.14
C ASN A 343 -9.84 17.48 -14.82
N ALA A 344 -10.40 17.90 -15.95
CA ALA A 344 -10.13 19.23 -16.51
C ALA A 344 -11.05 20.26 -15.86
N ALA A 345 -10.57 21.47 -15.63
CA ALA A 345 -11.44 22.55 -15.15
C ALA A 345 -12.34 23.05 -16.30
N PRO A 346 -13.58 23.49 -16.02
CA PRO A 346 -14.47 24.04 -17.03
C PRO A 346 -13.92 25.37 -17.58
N VAL A 347 -14.40 25.79 -18.74
CA VAL A 347 -14.12 27.09 -19.35
C VAL A 347 -15.31 28.02 -19.10
N ALA A 348 -15.10 29.05 -18.29
CA ALA A 348 -16.08 30.10 -18.03
C ALA A 348 -16.15 31.08 -19.21
N ILE A 349 -17.33 31.27 -19.79
CA ILE A 349 -17.58 32.25 -20.86
C ILE A 349 -18.70 33.18 -20.42
N ALA A 350 -18.37 34.46 -20.24
CA ALA A 350 -19.30 35.50 -19.78
C ALA A 350 -19.60 36.47 -20.93
N ILE A 351 -20.85 36.52 -21.36
CA ILE A 351 -21.31 37.38 -22.46
C ILE A 351 -22.28 38.42 -21.89
N THR A 352 -22.32 39.61 -22.51
CA THR A 352 -23.23 40.70 -22.14
C THR A 352 -23.80 41.39 -23.37
N ASP A 353 -25.02 41.92 -23.28
CA ASP A 353 -25.66 42.67 -24.38
C ASP A 353 -25.00 44.04 -24.62
N VAL A 354 -24.51 44.69 -23.56
CA VAL A 354 -23.76 45.95 -23.63
C VAL A 354 -22.60 45.97 -22.62
N LEU A 355 -21.48 46.62 -22.97
CA LEU A 355 -20.37 46.91 -22.03
C LEU A 355 -20.36 48.37 -21.57
N SER A 356 -21.13 49.25 -22.19
CA SER A 356 -21.22 50.64 -21.77
C SER A 356 -22.54 51.29 -22.17
N GLY A 357 -22.96 52.30 -21.42
CA GLY A 357 -24.17 53.07 -21.73
C GLY A 357 -24.45 54.15 -20.69
N THR A 358 -25.58 54.85 -20.87
CA THR A 358 -25.99 55.92 -19.97
C THR A 358 -26.68 55.38 -18.71
N GLY A 359 -26.46 56.03 -17.57
CA GLY A 359 -27.03 55.63 -16.29
C GLY A 359 -28.51 56.03 -16.13
N PRO A 360 -29.37 55.20 -15.52
CA PRO A 360 -29.12 53.82 -15.03
C PRO A 360 -29.05 52.80 -16.19
N LEU A 361 -27.98 52.01 -16.24
CA LEU A 361 -27.75 51.03 -17.31
C LEU A 361 -28.20 49.64 -16.88
N LYS A 362 -29.22 49.11 -17.53
CA LYS A 362 -29.67 47.73 -17.38
C LYS A 362 -28.94 46.84 -18.40
N VAL A 363 -28.33 45.76 -17.92
CA VAL A 363 -27.46 44.86 -18.69
C VAL A 363 -27.92 43.42 -18.48
N GLN A 364 -27.94 42.64 -19.56
CA GLN A 364 -28.22 41.21 -19.57
C GLN A 364 -26.92 40.42 -19.77
N PHE A 365 -26.77 39.34 -19.01
CA PHE A 365 -25.59 38.50 -19.00
C PHE A 365 -25.96 37.06 -19.34
N ASP A 366 -25.10 36.40 -20.11
CA ASP A 366 -25.29 35.04 -20.62
C ASP A 366 -24.01 34.21 -20.43
N ALA A 367 -24.13 33.05 -19.78
CA ALA A 367 -23.07 32.08 -19.55
C ALA A 367 -23.24 30.78 -20.36
N SER A 368 -24.24 30.70 -21.23
CA SER A 368 -24.65 29.47 -21.94
C SER A 368 -23.55 28.89 -22.84
N SER A 369 -22.58 29.71 -23.25
CA SER A 369 -21.40 29.28 -24.00
C SER A 369 -20.30 28.67 -23.12
N SER A 370 -20.42 28.67 -21.78
CA SER A 370 -19.43 28.00 -20.92
C SER A 370 -19.46 26.50 -21.16
N VAL A 371 -18.29 25.86 -21.18
CA VAL A 371 -18.16 24.43 -21.51
C VAL A 371 -17.28 23.68 -20.52
N ASP A 372 -17.55 22.40 -20.37
CA ASP A 372 -16.66 21.44 -19.72
C ASP A 372 -16.37 20.31 -20.72
N THR A 373 -15.09 19.96 -20.87
CA THR A 373 -14.62 19.01 -21.88
C THR A 373 -14.66 17.55 -21.42
N ASP A 374 -14.69 17.28 -20.12
CA ASP A 374 -14.64 15.94 -19.53
C ASP A 374 -15.67 15.73 -18.39
N GLY A 375 -16.68 16.60 -18.36
CA GLY A 375 -17.74 16.60 -17.37
C GLY A 375 -18.93 17.46 -17.78
N ILE A 376 -19.67 17.95 -16.78
CA ILE A 376 -20.79 18.87 -16.95
C ILE A 376 -20.66 20.05 -15.98
N ILE A 377 -21.07 21.24 -16.40
CA ILE A 377 -21.15 22.40 -15.50
C ILE A 377 -22.38 22.27 -14.61
N VAL A 378 -22.18 22.32 -13.30
CA VAL A 378 -23.25 22.19 -12.29
C VAL A 378 -23.59 23.51 -11.60
N SER A 379 -22.74 24.54 -11.72
CA SER A 379 -22.97 25.84 -11.11
C SER A 379 -22.50 27.00 -11.99
N TYR A 380 -23.30 28.08 -11.97
CA TYR A 380 -23.00 29.37 -12.57
C TYR A 380 -23.26 30.45 -11.52
N GLN A 381 -22.22 31.19 -11.13
CA GLN A 381 -22.31 32.27 -10.15
C GLN A 381 -21.75 33.56 -10.75
N TRP A 382 -22.64 34.53 -10.96
CA TRP A 382 -22.29 35.89 -11.33
C TRP A 382 -22.05 36.72 -10.08
N ASP A 383 -21.03 37.57 -10.08
CA ASP A 383 -20.82 38.61 -9.08
C ASP A 383 -20.80 40.00 -9.73
N PHE A 384 -21.63 40.89 -9.20
CA PHE A 384 -21.76 42.29 -9.64
C PHE A 384 -21.31 43.21 -8.50
N ASP A 385 -19.99 43.36 -8.34
CA ASP A 385 -19.37 44.20 -7.31
C ASP A 385 -19.85 43.85 -5.88
N GLY A 386 -19.76 42.56 -5.54
CA GLY A 386 -20.14 42.00 -4.23
C GLY A 386 -21.60 41.56 -4.10
N LYS A 387 -22.41 41.71 -5.16
CA LYS A 387 -23.75 41.12 -5.24
C LYS A 387 -23.74 39.89 -6.14
N SER A 388 -23.93 38.71 -5.55
CA SER A 388 -23.97 37.47 -6.31
C SER A 388 -25.38 37.11 -6.82
N ILE A 389 -25.45 36.57 -8.05
CA ILE A 389 -26.65 36.01 -8.68
C ILE A 389 -26.27 34.67 -9.32
N THR A 390 -27.09 33.64 -9.17
CA THR A 390 -26.85 32.32 -9.76
C THR A 390 -27.68 32.10 -11.02
N GLY A 391 -27.15 31.34 -11.97
CA GLY A 391 -27.86 30.89 -13.16
C GLY A 391 -27.10 31.16 -14.46
N VAL A 392 -27.49 30.44 -15.52
CA VAL A 392 -26.90 30.60 -16.85
C VAL A 392 -27.12 32.01 -17.38
N PHE A 393 -28.29 32.60 -17.10
CA PHE A 393 -28.61 33.97 -17.46
C PHE A 393 -28.74 34.83 -16.21
N ALA A 394 -28.25 36.07 -16.27
CA ALA A 394 -28.39 37.04 -15.20
C ALA A 394 -28.74 38.42 -15.76
N GLN A 395 -29.26 39.29 -14.89
CA GLN A 395 -29.59 40.66 -15.25
C GLN A 395 -29.22 41.59 -14.08
N HIS A 396 -28.54 42.68 -14.39
CA HIS A 396 -28.15 43.68 -13.40
C HIS A 396 -28.43 45.11 -13.88
N THR A 397 -28.64 46.04 -12.96
CA THR A 397 -28.82 47.46 -13.29
C THR A 397 -27.84 48.31 -12.50
N PHE A 398 -26.91 48.94 -13.22
CA PHE A 398 -25.88 49.81 -12.68
C PHE A 398 -26.43 51.24 -12.58
N LYS A 399 -26.63 51.72 -11.36
CA LYS A 399 -27.33 53.00 -11.09
C LYS A 399 -26.41 54.22 -11.08
N GLY A 400 -25.15 54.02 -10.70
CA GLY A 400 -24.16 55.09 -10.61
C GLY A 400 -23.31 55.17 -11.86
N LEU A 401 -22.66 56.31 -12.06
CA LEU A 401 -21.60 56.47 -13.05
C LEU A 401 -20.34 55.74 -12.57
N GLY A 402 -19.59 55.15 -13.49
CA GLY A 402 -18.32 54.48 -13.17
C GLY A 402 -18.09 53.19 -13.95
N THR A 403 -17.02 52.48 -13.59
CA THR A 403 -16.66 51.18 -14.16
C THR A 403 -16.89 50.10 -13.11
N TYR A 404 -17.73 49.11 -13.45
CA TYR A 404 -18.13 48.02 -12.58
C TYR A 404 -17.50 46.70 -13.04
N PRO A 405 -16.69 46.03 -12.21
CA PRO A 405 -16.23 44.68 -12.51
C PRO A 405 -17.38 43.69 -12.34
N VAL A 406 -17.47 42.75 -13.28
CA VAL A 406 -18.40 41.62 -13.22
C VAL A 406 -17.58 40.34 -13.34
N SER A 407 -17.83 39.35 -12.49
CA SER A 407 -17.22 38.03 -12.65
C SER A 407 -18.27 36.94 -12.79
N LEU A 408 -17.93 35.90 -13.54
CA LEU A 408 -18.66 34.65 -13.65
C LEU A 408 -17.75 33.53 -13.17
N THR A 409 -18.15 32.85 -12.11
CA THR A 409 -17.53 31.59 -11.68
C THR A 409 -18.40 30.43 -12.19
N VAL A 410 -17.80 29.49 -12.92
CA VAL A 410 -18.46 28.23 -13.29
C VAL A 410 -17.77 27.07 -12.59
N THR A 411 -18.55 26.09 -12.11
CA THR A 411 -18.06 24.89 -11.41
C THR A 411 -18.58 23.64 -12.10
N ASP A 412 -17.72 22.65 -12.29
CA ASP A 412 -18.09 21.33 -12.86
C ASP A 412 -18.59 20.33 -11.81
N ASP A 413 -18.98 19.14 -12.29
CA ASP A 413 -19.49 18.02 -11.50
C ASP A 413 -18.45 17.35 -10.60
N LYS A 414 -17.15 17.64 -10.77
CA LYS A 414 -16.05 17.15 -9.93
C LYS A 414 -15.47 18.24 -9.03
N GLY A 415 -16.10 19.42 -8.99
CA GLY A 415 -15.81 20.53 -8.10
C GLY A 415 -14.73 21.50 -8.59
N ALA A 416 -14.15 21.31 -9.78
CA ALA A 416 -13.21 22.30 -10.33
C ALA A 416 -13.96 23.54 -10.80
N SER A 417 -13.34 24.72 -10.70
CA SER A 417 -13.97 26.00 -11.02
C SER A 417 -13.04 26.95 -11.77
N THR A 418 -13.63 27.74 -12.66
CA THR A 418 -12.95 28.77 -13.44
C THR A 418 -13.72 30.09 -13.37
N VAL A 419 -13.01 31.21 -13.46
CA VAL A 419 -13.58 32.56 -13.41
C VAL A 419 -13.34 33.29 -14.73
N SER A 420 -14.38 33.93 -15.26
CA SER A 420 -14.32 34.91 -16.35
C SER A 420 -14.71 36.30 -15.84
N THR A 421 -14.12 37.37 -16.37
CA THR A 421 -14.39 38.74 -15.91
C THR A 421 -14.71 39.71 -17.05
N LEU A 422 -15.62 40.64 -16.76
CA LEU A 422 -16.07 41.71 -17.65
C LEU A 422 -15.98 43.06 -16.92
N SER A 423 -16.06 44.18 -17.66
CA SER A 423 -16.09 45.54 -17.09
C SER A 423 -17.18 46.38 -17.76
N ILE A 424 -18.17 46.82 -16.98
CA ILE A 424 -19.29 47.63 -17.46
C ILE A 424 -19.05 49.10 -17.15
N VAL A 425 -19.15 49.98 -18.15
CA VAL A 425 -18.91 51.43 -18.00
C VAL A 425 -20.22 52.22 -18.11
N VAL A 426 -20.62 52.88 -17.03
CA VAL A 426 -21.80 53.75 -16.99
C VAL A 426 -21.36 55.21 -17.06
N HIS A 427 -21.83 55.93 -18.07
CA HIS A 427 -21.53 57.36 -18.28
C HIS A 427 -22.80 58.22 -18.22
N GLU A 428 -22.60 59.54 -18.15
CA GLU A 428 -23.70 60.49 -18.11
C GLU A 428 -24.36 60.63 -19.48
N SER A 429 -25.68 60.84 -19.51
CA SER A 429 -26.38 61.19 -20.74
C SER A 429 -25.99 62.60 -21.14
N GLU A 430 -25.38 62.80 -22.31
CA GLU A 430 -25.19 64.15 -22.86
C GLU A 430 -26.58 64.76 -23.14
N GLN A 431 -26.96 65.75 -22.34
CA GLN A 431 -28.08 66.63 -22.66
C GLN A 431 -27.58 67.64 -23.68
N VAL A 432 -28.04 67.57 -24.93
CA VAL A 432 -27.84 68.66 -25.89
C VAL A 432 -28.64 69.86 -25.39
N PRO A 433 -28.03 70.99 -25.00
CA PRO A 433 -28.77 72.18 -24.62
C PRO A 433 -29.41 72.76 -25.88
N GLY A 434 -30.75 72.75 -25.91
CA GLY A 434 -31.51 73.41 -26.95
C GLY A 434 -31.35 74.94 -26.90
N ASN A 435 -31.30 75.50 -28.11
CA ASN A 435 -31.62 76.87 -28.53
C ASN A 435 -30.47 77.89 -28.58
N GLU A 436 -30.02 78.23 -29.80
CA GLU A 436 -30.20 79.58 -30.34
C GLU A 436 -30.06 79.59 -31.87
N SER A 437 -30.91 80.41 -32.49
CA SER A 437 -31.13 80.59 -33.92
C SER A 437 -29.95 81.23 -34.67
N ASP A 438 -29.47 80.58 -35.74
CA ASP A 438 -28.67 81.21 -36.81
C ASP A 438 -29.21 80.81 -38.19
N PRO A 439 -29.78 81.73 -38.98
CA PRO A 439 -30.31 81.41 -40.29
C PRO A 439 -29.19 81.42 -41.34
N GLY A 440 -28.58 80.26 -41.57
CA GLY A 440 -27.94 79.99 -42.86
C GLY A 440 -26.75 79.04 -42.85
N LYS A 441 -27.02 77.73 -42.89
CA LYS A 441 -26.40 76.72 -43.81
C LYS A 441 -26.83 75.27 -43.44
N GLY A 442 -27.72 74.71 -44.24
CA GLY A 442 -27.98 73.27 -44.50
C GLY A 442 -27.78 72.25 -43.38
N GLU A 443 -28.81 72.04 -42.56
CA GLU A 443 -29.01 70.81 -41.79
C GLU A 443 -30.01 69.91 -42.54
N ASP A 444 -29.55 68.72 -42.96
CA ASP A 444 -30.35 67.50 -43.25
C ASP A 444 -29.51 66.35 -43.85
N ALA A 445 -28.17 66.45 -43.92
CA ALA A 445 -27.35 65.33 -44.37
C ALA A 445 -26.97 64.42 -43.18
N ASN A 446 -27.56 63.22 -43.10
CA ASN A 446 -27.16 62.15 -42.17
C ASN A 446 -25.66 61.82 -42.33
N ARG A 447 -24.88 61.75 -41.24
CA ARG A 447 -23.46 61.36 -41.29
C ARG A 447 -23.29 59.90 -40.90
N ALA A 448 -22.50 59.16 -41.69
CA ALA A 448 -22.22 57.77 -41.37
C ALA A 448 -21.47 57.61 -40.03
N PRO A 449 -21.70 56.51 -39.28
CA PRO A 449 -20.99 56.21 -38.04
C PRO A 449 -19.47 56.16 -38.20
N ILE A 450 -18.76 56.62 -37.17
CA ILE A 450 -17.34 56.36 -36.99
C ILE A 450 -17.21 54.98 -36.34
N VAL A 451 -16.72 54.01 -37.12
CA VAL A 451 -16.62 52.62 -36.68
C VAL A 451 -15.21 52.28 -36.23
N THR A 452 -15.09 51.61 -35.10
CA THR A 452 -13.83 51.07 -34.59
C THR A 452 -14.11 49.80 -33.81
N PHE A 453 -13.16 48.86 -33.86
CA PHE A 453 -13.19 47.71 -32.99
C PHE A 453 -11.81 47.26 -32.55
N LYS A 454 -11.78 46.48 -31.47
CA LYS A 454 -10.59 45.79 -30.97
C LYS A 454 -10.86 44.30 -30.88
N ALA A 455 -9.88 43.49 -31.31
CA ALA A 455 -9.83 42.07 -30.98
C ALA A 455 -8.95 41.84 -29.75
N ASP A 456 -9.28 40.86 -28.92
CA ASP A 456 -8.48 40.46 -27.76
C ASP A 456 -7.12 39.87 -28.16
N ALA A 457 -7.04 39.22 -29.32
CA ALA A 457 -5.82 38.74 -29.94
C ALA A 457 -5.80 39.05 -31.44
N LEU A 458 -4.69 39.63 -31.92
CA LEU A 458 -4.42 39.79 -33.35
C LEU A 458 -3.66 38.58 -33.95
N THR A 459 -3.03 37.78 -33.07
CA THR A 459 -2.33 36.54 -33.41
C THR A 459 -2.59 35.48 -32.33
N THR A 460 -3.03 34.28 -32.70
CA THR A 460 -3.27 33.15 -31.76
C THR A 460 -3.17 31.78 -32.45
N THR A 461 -3.45 30.66 -31.77
CA THR A 461 -3.30 29.28 -32.29
C THR A 461 -4.61 28.50 -32.38
N VAL A 462 -4.80 27.64 -33.38
CA VAL A 462 -6.03 26.84 -33.62
C VAL A 462 -6.22 25.67 -32.60
N PRO A 463 -7.48 25.28 -32.28
CA PRO A 463 -8.70 26.07 -32.36
C PRO A 463 -8.73 27.12 -31.24
N ARG A 464 -9.13 28.34 -31.58
CA ARG A 464 -9.25 29.41 -30.57
C ARG A 464 -10.42 30.34 -30.85
N ILE A 465 -11.02 30.75 -29.74
CA ILE A 465 -12.03 31.78 -29.65
C ILE A 465 -11.33 33.14 -29.57
N VAL A 466 -11.70 34.06 -30.47
CA VAL A 466 -11.26 35.46 -30.48
C VAL A 466 -12.45 36.34 -30.18
N SER A 467 -12.27 37.26 -29.24
CA SER A 467 -13.30 38.21 -28.81
C SER A 467 -13.14 39.54 -29.54
N PHE A 468 -14.21 40.05 -30.11
CA PHE A 468 -14.28 41.31 -30.84
C PHE A 468 -15.17 42.32 -30.13
N ASN A 469 -14.69 43.57 -30.05
CA ASN A 469 -15.38 44.67 -29.38
C ASN A 469 -15.47 45.89 -30.29
N GLY A 470 -16.66 46.12 -30.84
CA GLY A 470 -17.03 47.26 -31.66
C GLY A 470 -17.66 48.42 -30.89
N ALA A 471 -17.83 48.30 -29.57
CA ALA A 471 -18.63 49.22 -28.75
C ALA A 471 -18.10 50.66 -28.66
N LYS A 472 -16.85 50.91 -29.09
CA LYS A 472 -16.29 52.27 -29.20
C LYS A 472 -16.66 52.99 -30.49
N SER A 473 -17.45 52.36 -31.35
CA SER A 473 -18.05 53.04 -32.50
C SER A 473 -19.02 54.10 -32.02
N MET A 474 -19.15 55.20 -32.76
CA MET A 474 -20.03 56.31 -32.40
C MET A 474 -20.64 56.98 -33.63
N ASP A 475 -21.79 57.60 -33.43
CA ASP A 475 -22.43 58.48 -34.40
C ASP A 475 -22.46 59.90 -33.84
N LEU A 476 -22.15 60.89 -34.68
CA LEU A 476 -22.06 62.30 -34.32
C LEU A 476 -23.39 63.05 -34.50
N ASP A 477 -24.39 62.47 -35.16
CA ASP A 477 -25.73 63.07 -35.31
C ASP A 477 -26.91 62.11 -35.15
N GLY A 478 -26.68 60.96 -34.52
CA GLY A 478 -27.69 59.92 -34.33
C GLY A 478 -27.28 58.86 -33.30
N GLN A 479 -27.96 57.71 -33.36
CA GLN A 479 -27.70 56.55 -32.51
C GLN A 479 -27.36 55.32 -33.35
N LEU A 480 -26.48 54.46 -32.84
CA LEU A 480 -26.16 53.19 -33.49
C LEU A 480 -27.26 52.16 -33.24
N VAL A 481 -27.78 51.54 -34.31
CA VAL A 481 -28.91 50.60 -34.22
C VAL A 481 -28.54 49.17 -34.62
N ALA A 482 -27.42 48.95 -35.32
CA ALA A 482 -26.96 47.60 -35.70
C ALA A 482 -25.43 47.51 -35.79
N PHE A 483 -24.90 46.33 -35.44
CA PHE A 483 -23.49 45.95 -35.57
C PHE A 483 -23.43 44.60 -36.27
N ASP A 484 -22.92 44.57 -37.50
CA ASP A 484 -22.82 43.39 -38.36
C ASP A 484 -21.35 43.01 -38.57
N TRP A 485 -20.99 41.75 -38.29
CA TRP A 485 -19.65 41.21 -38.42
C TRP A 485 -19.55 40.24 -39.60
N ASP A 486 -18.45 40.35 -40.35
CA ASP A 486 -17.96 39.34 -41.27
C ASP A 486 -16.56 38.92 -40.82
N PHE A 487 -16.40 37.66 -40.41
CA PHE A 487 -15.14 37.17 -39.85
C PHE A 487 -14.11 36.78 -40.93
N GLY A 488 -14.49 36.84 -42.21
CA GLY A 488 -13.59 36.52 -43.32
C GLY A 488 -13.33 35.02 -43.52
N ASP A 489 -13.98 34.14 -42.75
CA ASP A 489 -13.97 32.68 -42.90
C ASP A 489 -15.27 32.13 -43.51
N GLY A 490 -16.17 33.03 -43.95
CA GLY A 490 -17.50 32.72 -44.47
C GLY A 490 -18.60 32.77 -43.42
N GLN A 491 -18.26 32.99 -42.14
CA GLN A 491 -19.23 33.17 -41.06
C GLN A 491 -19.47 34.65 -40.75
N ARG A 492 -20.66 34.94 -40.21
CA ARG A 492 -21.11 36.29 -39.85
C ARG A 492 -21.65 36.29 -38.43
N GLY A 493 -21.73 37.47 -37.84
CA GLY A 493 -22.32 37.66 -36.52
C GLY A 493 -22.92 39.05 -36.33
N GLU A 494 -23.68 39.23 -35.26
CA GLU A 494 -24.33 40.50 -34.94
C GLU A 494 -24.05 40.88 -33.48
N GLY A 495 -24.08 42.18 -33.18
CA GLY A 495 -23.91 42.72 -31.82
C GLY A 495 -22.62 43.55 -31.65
N ALA A 496 -22.64 44.50 -30.72
CA ALA A 496 -21.48 45.37 -30.46
C ALA A 496 -20.25 44.60 -29.93
N LEU A 497 -20.49 43.40 -29.42
CA LEU A 497 -19.51 42.48 -28.85
C LEU A 497 -19.83 41.08 -29.34
N ILE A 498 -18.82 40.34 -29.78
CA ILE A 498 -19.00 38.99 -30.27
C ILE A 498 -17.73 38.17 -30.13
N GLU A 499 -17.88 36.86 -29.93
CA GLU A 499 -16.78 35.90 -30.01
C GLU A 499 -16.92 35.07 -31.28
N HIS A 500 -15.80 34.74 -31.90
CA HIS A 500 -15.75 33.87 -33.07
C HIS A 500 -14.67 32.81 -32.91
N THR A 501 -15.01 31.56 -33.26
CA THR A 501 -14.06 30.46 -33.22
C THR A 501 -13.47 30.23 -34.60
N PHE A 502 -12.15 30.41 -34.73
CA PHE A 502 -11.45 30.06 -35.96
C PHE A 502 -10.96 28.61 -35.88
N MET A 503 -11.46 27.78 -36.81
CA MET A 503 -11.24 26.33 -36.84
C MET A 503 -10.06 25.88 -37.72
N ALA A 504 -9.41 26.81 -38.44
CA ALA A 504 -8.27 26.54 -39.30
C ALA A 504 -7.19 27.60 -39.14
N GLU A 505 -5.94 27.22 -39.41
CA GLU A 505 -4.85 28.20 -39.56
C GLU A 505 -5.14 29.11 -40.77
N GLY A 506 -4.77 30.38 -40.66
CA GLY A 506 -5.03 31.35 -41.72
C GLY A 506 -4.93 32.79 -41.28
N THR A 507 -5.09 33.68 -42.25
CA THR A 507 -5.18 35.13 -42.03
C THR A 507 -6.56 35.59 -42.45
N TYR A 508 -7.33 36.08 -41.49
CA TYR A 508 -8.75 36.45 -41.66
C TYR A 508 -8.91 37.96 -41.62
N SER A 509 -9.62 38.52 -42.61
CA SER A 509 -9.94 39.95 -42.68
C SER A 509 -11.31 40.18 -42.05
N VAL A 510 -11.32 40.53 -40.76
CA VAL A 510 -12.56 40.74 -40.01
C VAL A 510 -13.07 42.15 -40.26
N VAL A 511 -14.34 42.26 -40.65
CA VAL A 511 -15.02 43.52 -40.95
C VAL A 511 -16.19 43.72 -40.00
N LEU A 512 -16.22 44.87 -39.33
CA LEU A 512 -17.39 45.36 -38.62
C LEU A 512 -18.08 46.42 -39.48
N THR A 513 -19.39 46.26 -39.71
CA THR A 513 -20.27 47.29 -40.28
C THR A 513 -21.26 47.74 -39.21
N VAL A 514 -21.38 49.06 -39.01
CA VAL A 514 -22.31 49.63 -38.03
C VAL A 514 -23.31 50.52 -38.76
N THR A 515 -24.60 50.39 -38.41
CA THR A 515 -25.70 51.17 -39.00
C THR A 515 -26.28 52.14 -37.96
N ASP A 516 -26.54 53.39 -38.34
CA ASP A 516 -27.24 54.39 -37.51
C ASP A 516 -28.77 54.35 -37.67
N ASP A 517 -29.46 55.11 -36.81
CA ASP A 517 -30.92 55.23 -36.73
C ASP A 517 -31.57 55.88 -37.95
N LYS A 518 -30.78 56.50 -38.83
CA LYS A 518 -31.19 57.09 -40.11
C LYS A 518 -30.72 56.24 -41.31
N GLY A 519 -30.16 55.06 -41.05
CA GLY A 519 -29.78 54.04 -42.01
C GLY A 519 -28.42 54.24 -42.70
N ALA A 520 -27.60 55.23 -42.35
CA ALA A 520 -26.23 55.29 -42.88
C ALA A 520 -25.33 54.26 -42.17
N LYS A 521 -24.28 53.84 -42.88
CA LYS A 521 -23.40 52.74 -42.47
C LYS A 521 -21.95 53.17 -42.51
N GLY A 522 -21.21 52.81 -41.48
CA GLY A 522 -19.75 52.88 -41.44
C GLY A 522 -19.13 51.49 -41.32
N ASN A 523 -17.83 51.36 -41.63
CA ASN A 523 -17.12 50.08 -41.58
C ASN A 523 -15.75 50.25 -40.93
N ALA A 524 -15.28 49.21 -40.23
CA ALA A 524 -13.89 49.05 -39.83
C ALA A 524 -13.40 47.65 -40.18
N THR A 525 -12.11 47.51 -40.44
CA THR A 525 -11.48 46.22 -40.78
C THR A 525 -10.23 46.01 -39.95
N SER A 526 -10.01 44.79 -39.49
CA SER A 526 -8.77 44.35 -38.84
C SER A 526 -8.40 42.93 -39.27
N THR A 527 -7.11 42.63 -39.25
CA THR A 527 -6.58 41.33 -39.67
C THR A 527 -6.26 40.47 -38.45
N ILE A 528 -6.78 39.24 -38.42
CA ILE A 528 -6.52 38.24 -37.38
C ILE A 528 -5.71 37.09 -37.97
N THR A 529 -4.61 36.72 -37.31
CA THR A 529 -3.75 35.62 -37.74
C THR A 529 -3.91 34.44 -36.80
N ILE A 530 -4.34 33.30 -37.33
CA ILE A 530 -4.45 32.03 -36.62
C ILE A 530 -3.30 31.15 -37.09
N GLU A 531 -2.38 30.89 -36.20
CA GLU A 531 -1.25 29.99 -36.39
C GLU A 531 -1.66 28.57 -35.99
N ASP A 532 -1.01 27.55 -36.54
CA ASP A 532 -1.15 26.21 -35.99
C ASP A 532 -0.47 26.14 -34.60
N ILE A 533 -1.00 25.34 -33.67
CA ILE A 533 -0.17 24.87 -32.55
C ILE A 533 0.92 24.06 -33.22
N LYS A 534 2.13 24.61 -33.34
CA LYS A 534 3.27 23.91 -33.96
C LYS A 534 3.43 22.53 -33.32
N THR A 535 2.81 21.54 -33.92
CA THR A 535 3.20 20.15 -33.77
C THR A 535 4.61 20.08 -34.36
N CYS A 536 5.53 19.53 -33.57
CA CYS A 536 6.96 19.52 -33.89
C CYS A 536 7.17 19.10 -35.35
N ASP A 537 7.80 19.97 -36.14
CA ASP A 537 7.92 19.72 -37.58
C ASP A 537 8.68 18.40 -37.87
N ALA A 538 8.39 17.80 -39.03
CA ALA A 538 8.98 16.52 -39.41
C ALA A 538 10.53 16.58 -39.49
N ALA A 539 11.12 17.76 -39.65
CA ALA A 539 12.57 17.93 -39.68
C ALA A 539 13.18 17.82 -38.26
N SER A 540 12.49 18.34 -37.25
CA SER A 540 12.84 18.31 -35.84
C SER A 540 12.72 16.90 -35.27
N ILE A 541 11.64 16.19 -35.65
CA ILE A 541 11.47 14.75 -35.36
C ILE A 541 12.59 13.93 -36.02
N LYS A 542 12.94 14.23 -37.26
CA LYS A 542 14.03 13.55 -37.99
C LYS A 542 15.39 13.81 -37.34
N ALA A 543 15.62 15.03 -36.84
CA ALA A 543 16.84 15.38 -36.11
C ALA A 543 16.93 14.66 -34.75
N ALA A 544 15.86 14.65 -33.96
CA ALA A 544 15.76 13.94 -32.69
C ALA A 544 15.95 12.43 -32.86
N LYS A 545 15.28 11.80 -33.84
CA LYS A 545 15.46 10.38 -34.19
C LYS A 545 16.90 10.07 -34.59
N ASN A 546 17.55 10.95 -35.36
CA ASN A 546 18.96 10.79 -35.73
C ASN A 546 19.92 10.94 -34.54
N LYS A 547 19.65 11.88 -33.63
CA LYS A 547 20.44 12.09 -32.41
C LYS A 547 20.31 10.89 -31.46
N PHE A 548 19.09 10.40 -31.25
CA PHE A 548 18.82 9.20 -30.45
C PHE A 548 19.47 7.95 -31.07
N ARG A 549 19.29 7.73 -32.38
CA ARG A 549 19.92 6.61 -33.10
C ARG A 549 21.44 6.61 -32.92
N LYS A 550 22.09 7.78 -33.06
CA LYS A 550 23.55 7.91 -32.88
C LYS A 550 23.98 7.62 -31.44
N SER A 551 23.24 8.13 -30.45
CA SER A 551 23.50 7.88 -29.03
C SER A 551 23.32 6.40 -28.67
N TYR A 552 22.21 5.79 -29.08
CA TYR A 552 21.91 4.38 -28.88
C TYR A 552 22.97 3.47 -29.51
N GLN A 553 23.37 3.75 -30.76
CA GLN A 553 24.43 2.98 -31.42
C GLN A 553 25.78 3.10 -30.70
N LYS A 554 26.09 4.27 -30.12
CA LYS A 554 27.32 4.49 -29.33
C LYS A 554 27.29 3.72 -28.00
N SER A 555 26.17 3.76 -27.28
CA SER A 555 25.98 3.00 -26.03
C SER A 555 25.92 1.48 -26.26
N CYS A 556 25.24 1.01 -27.32
CA CYS A 556 25.18 -0.40 -27.70
C CYS A 556 26.59 -0.94 -28.02
N ARG A 557 27.40 -0.17 -28.77
CA ARG A 557 28.81 -0.52 -29.06
C ARG A 557 29.71 -0.52 -27.83
N LYS A 558 29.41 0.30 -26.82
CA LYS A 558 30.14 0.28 -25.53
C LYS A 558 29.74 -0.92 -24.67
N ARG A 559 28.47 -1.31 -24.64
CA ARG A 559 27.96 -2.47 -23.88
C ARG A 559 28.40 -3.82 -24.46
N PHE A 560 28.54 -3.91 -25.78
CA PHE A 560 29.03 -5.11 -26.45
C PHE A 560 30.46 -4.89 -26.94
N GLN A 561 31.47 -5.16 -26.09
CA GLN A 561 32.86 -5.22 -26.54
C GLN A 561 32.99 -6.26 -27.66
N LEU A 562 33.33 -5.77 -28.86
CA LEU A 562 33.69 -6.48 -30.11
C LEU A 562 33.63 -8.02 -30.07
N LYS A 563 32.45 -8.62 -30.29
CA LYS A 563 32.35 -9.99 -30.81
C LYS A 563 31.24 -10.11 -31.88
N SER A 564 31.69 -10.21 -33.13
CA SER A 564 30.97 -10.47 -34.40
C SER A 564 30.13 -9.34 -35.03
N ALA A 565 30.27 -9.20 -36.36
CA ALA A 565 29.53 -8.25 -37.20
C ALA A 565 28.00 -8.48 -37.21
N ALA A 566 27.55 -9.69 -36.84
CA ALA A 566 26.13 -10.03 -36.75
C ALA A 566 25.41 -9.24 -35.64
N ARG A 567 26.04 -9.02 -34.47
CA ARG A 567 25.44 -8.31 -33.33
C ARG A 567 25.36 -6.78 -33.54
N VAL A 568 26.24 -6.22 -34.37
CA VAL A 568 26.19 -4.81 -34.77
C VAL A 568 24.98 -4.52 -35.68
N ARG A 569 24.55 -5.50 -36.50
CA ARG A 569 23.32 -5.38 -37.30
C ARG A 569 22.07 -5.36 -36.41
N THR A 570 22.05 -6.14 -35.33
CA THR A 570 20.95 -6.16 -34.34
C THR A 570 20.77 -4.81 -33.63
N CYS A 571 21.85 -4.10 -33.28
CA CYS A 571 21.77 -2.74 -32.70
C CYS A 571 21.14 -1.70 -33.67
N SER A 572 21.28 -1.86 -34.99
CA SER A 572 20.68 -0.95 -35.98
C SER A 572 19.20 -1.21 -36.24
N ILE A 573 18.69 -2.41 -35.91
CA ILE A 573 17.30 -2.80 -36.16
C ILE A 573 16.41 -2.44 -34.94
N ASN A 574 16.95 -2.49 -33.72
CA ASN A 574 16.15 -2.31 -32.49
C ASN A 574 16.01 -0.88 -31.95
N TRP A 575 16.74 0.12 -32.47
CA TRP A 575 16.61 1.49 -31.96
C TRP A 575 15.22 2.08 -32.20
N LYS A 576 14.53 1.68 -33.28
CA LYS A 576 13.17 2.15 -33.58
C LYS A 576 12.14 1.65 -32.55
N LYS A 577 12.27 0.40 -32.09
CA LYS A 577 11.43 -0.17 -31.01
C LYS A 577 11.70 0.53 -29.67
N MET A 578 12.97 0.76 -29.34
CA MET A 578 13.38 1.49 -28.13
C MET A 578 12.94 2.95 -28.14
N TYR A 579 13.03 3.62 -29.28
CA TYR A 579 12.56 5.01 -29.43
C TYR A 579 11.05 5.11 -29.20
N LYS A 580 10.27 4.17 -29.79
CA LYS A 580 8.82 4.09 -29.60
C LYS A 580 8.41 3.75 -28.16
N ARG A 581 9.20 2.92 -27.46
CA ARG A 581 8.97 2.59 -26.03
C ARG A 581 9.31 3.75 -25.09
N LYS A 582 10.29 4.59 -25.45
CA LYS A 582 10.76 5.72 -24.63
C LYS A 582 9.93 7.00 -24.82
N TYR A 583 9.41 7.25 -26.01
CA TYR A 583 8.74 8.51 -26.35
C TYR A 583 7.27 8.34 -26.80
N GLY A 584 6.73 7.12 -26.82
CA GLY A 584 5.35 6.85 -27.23
C GLY A 584 5.08 7.10 -28.73
N SER A 585 3.81 7.34 -29.08
CA SER A 585 3.37 7.80 -30.41
C SER A 585 3.52 9.31 -30.62
N SER A 586 3.79 10.07 -29.56
CA SER A 586 4.04 11.51 -29.57
C SER A 586 5.54 11.77 -29.75
N ASP A 587 5.97 11.97 -31.01
CA ASP A 587 7.37 12.26 -31.37
C ASP A 587 7.93 13.59 -30.76
N CYS A 588 7.14 14.33 -29.99
CA CYS A 588 7.49 15.65 -29.41
C CYS A 588 8.39 15.59 -28.17
N GLY A 589 8.44 14.47 -27.43
CA GLY A 589 9.23 14.37 -26.18
C GLY A 589 10.75 14.28 -26.34
N ALA A 590 11.28 14.41 -27.56
CA ALA A 590 12.68 14.15 -27.88
C ALA A 590 13.43 15.31 -28.58
N SER A 591 12.75 16.41 -28.92
CA SER A 591 13.36 17.60 -29.55
C SER A 591 14.07 18.49 -28.55
#